data_AF-A0A3P8BTD6-F1
#
_entry.id   AF-A0A3P8BTD6-F1
#
_cell.length_a   1.000
_cell.length_b   1.000
_cell.length_c   1.000
_cell.angle_alpha   90.00
_cell.angle_beta   90.00
_cell.angle_gamma   90.00
#
_symmetry.space_group_name_H-M   'P 1'
#
loop_
_entity.id
_entity.type
_entity.pdbx_description
1 polymer ?
#
loop_
_entity_poly.entity_id
_entity_poly.type
_entity_poly.pdbx_seq_one_letter_code
_entity_poly.pdbx_strand_id
1 'polypeptide(L)'
;MAFFAWVMHVVILTALSAVFCQIVSKQAVGSGIPEVKVIMHGFKMDNYLTFRTLIAKMVGLTLAMGGGLPIGKEGPFVHIGAIVATLLSKITATCQYSAFFSNEGREIEMLSSGCAVGIACTFSAPIGAVLYAIESTSKYFAVKNYWRGFLAATCSAIIFRFANFFVTAEQSGKTLTFARSKPALTSKNSSLNPSLGWAFLSLFDTTESSTLR
;
A
#
# COMPACT_ATOMS: atom_id res chain seq x y z
N MET A 1 21.92 -31.02 1.98
CA MET A 1 20.64 -31.07 2.73
C MET A 1 20.13 -29.66 3.07
N ALA A 2 20.89 -28.82 3.76
CA ALA A 2 20.43 -27.48 4.19
C ALA A 2 20.00 -26.53 3.05
N PHE A 3 20.74 -26.49 1.94
CA PHE A 3 20.36 -25.68 0.76
C PHE A 3 19.01 -26.08 0.17
N PHE A 4 18.76 -27.38 0.01
CA PHE A 4 17.48 -27.89 -0.48
C PHE A 4 16.33 -27.58 0.48
N ALA A 5 16.53 -27.70 1.80
CA ALA A 5 15.51 -27.35 2.78
C ALA A 5 15.15 -25.85 2.73
N TRP A 6 16.16 -24.98 2.56
CA TRP A 6 15.94 -23.54 2.41
C TRP A 6 15.17 -23.20 1.13
N VAL A 7 15.57 -23.76 -0.01
CA VAL A 7 14.86 -23.56 -1.29
C VAL A 7 13.42 -24.08 -1.21
N MET A 8 13.22 -25.29 -0.68
CA MET A 8 11.88 -25.87 -0.55
C MET A 8 10.98 -25.04 0.38
N HIS A 9 11.53 -24.48 1.45
CA HIS A 9 10.79 -23.60 2.36
C HIS A 9 10.25 -22.35 1.64
N VAL A 10 11.10 -21.66 0.88
CA VAL A 10 10.73 -20.45 0.11
C VAL A 10 9.69 -20.78 -0.96
N VAL A 11 9.90 -21.87 -1.71
CA VAL A 11 9.01 -22.30 -2.79
C VAL A 11 7.64 -22.69 -2.26
N ILE A 12 7.57 -23.49 -1.18
CA ILE A 12 6.31 -23.94 -0.59
C ILE A 12 5.51 -22.75 -0.06
N LEU A 13 6.15 -21.82 0.68
CA LEU A 13 5.47 -20.64 1.23
C LEU A 13 4.91 -19.72 0.14
N THR A 14 5.69 -19.50 -0.92
CA THR A 14 5.30 -18.62 -2.02
C THR A 14 4.22 -19.27 -2.89
N ALA A 15 4.33 -20.58 -3.15
CA ALA A 15 3.30 -21.34 -3.88
C ALA A 15 1.97 -21.37 -3.10
N LEU A 16 2.02 -21.57 -1.78
CA LEU A 16 0.82 -21.55 -0.94
C LEU A 16 0.16 -20.16 -0.94
N SER A 17 0.96 -19.09 -0.85
CA SER A 17 0.47 -17.71 -0.99
C SER A 17 -0.25 -17.48 -2.33
N ALA A 18 0.39 -17.88 -3.44
CA ALA A 18 -0.18 -17.73 -4.78
C ALA A 18 -1.49 -18.51 -4.95
N VAL A 19 -1.52 -19.78 -4.50
CA VAL A 19 -2.70 -20.64 -4.56
C VAL A 19 -3.83 -20.06 -3.71
N PHE A 20 -3.53 -19.58 -2.51
CA PHE A 20 -4.51 -18.95 -1.63
C PHE A 20 -5.14 -17.70 -2.25
N CYS A 21 -4.33 -16.81 -2.84
CA CYS A 21 -4.82 -15.63 -3.55
C CYS A 21 -5.72 -16.01 -4.74
N GLN A 22 -5.35 -17.04 -5.52
CA GLN A 22 -6.13 -17.49 -6.68
C GLN A 22 -7.47 -18.11 -6.30
N ILE A 23 -7.54 -18.85 -5.18
CA ILE A 23 -8.79 -19.47 -4.69
C ILE A 23 -9.74 -18.42 -4.10
N VAL A 24 -9.22 -17.45 -3.34
CA VAL A 24 -10.08 -16.49 -2.63
C VAL A 24 -10.57 -15.40 -3.57
N SER A 25 -9.69 -14.75 -4.34
CA SER A 25 -10.09 -13.77 -5.35
C SER A 25 -8.93 -13.46 -6.28
N LYS A 26 -9.11 -13.70 -7.59
CA LYS A 26 -8.16 -13.30 -8.63
C LYS A 26 -7.90 -11.79 -8.67
N GLN A 27 -8.83 -10.99 -8.13
CA GLN A 27 -8.72 -9.53 -8.05
C GLN A 27 -7.74 -9.04 -6.99
N ALA A 28 -7.27 -9.92 -6.09
CA ALA A 28 -6.28 -9.57 -5.07
C ALA A 28 -4.83 -9.63 -5.58
N VAL A 29 -4.61 -10.14 -6.80
CA VAL A 29 -3.29 -10.30 -7.42
C VAL A 29 -2.73 -8.94 -7.83
N GLY A 30 -1.42 -8.74 -7.59
CA GLY A 30 -0.72 -7.52 -8.00
C GLY A 30 -0.74 -6.40 -6.97
N SER A 31 -0.21 -5.25 -7.39
CA SER A 31 0.01 -4.08 -6.54
C SER A 31 -1.31 -3.50 -6.00
N GLY A 32 -2.27 -3.21 -6.88
CA GLY A 32 -3.53 -2.56 -6.51
C GLY A 32 -3.54 -1.05 -6.70
N ILE A 33 -2.37 -0.42 -6.88
CA ILE A 33 -2.25 1.03 -7.14
C ILE A 33 -2.94 1.46 -8.45
N PRO A 34 -2.68 0.82 -9.63
CA PRO A 34 -3.27 1.30 -10.88
C PRO A 34 -4.80 1.16 -10.86
N GLU A 35 -5.34 0.11 -10.24
CA GLU A 35 -6.77 -0.12 -10.15
C GLU A 35 -7.44 0.87 -9.19
N VAL A 36 -6.84 1.15 -8.03
CA VAL A 36 -7.33 2.19 -7.10
C VAL A 36 -7.29 3.56 -7.77
N LYS A 37 -6.26 3.86 -8.56
CA LYS A 37 -6.17 5.09 -9.36
C LYS A 37 -7.31 5.17 -10.38
N VAL A 38 -7.65 4.09 -11.06
CA VAL A 38 -8.78 4.04 -12.02
C VAL A 38 -10.11 4.25 -11.31
N ILE A 39 -10.31 3.65 -10.14
CA ILE A 39 -11.51 3.84 -9.31
C ILE A 39 -11.66 5.30 -8.87
N MET A 40 -10.56 5.96 -8.50
CA MET A 40 -10.56 7.38 -8.13
C MET A 40 -10.85 8.34 -9.29
N HIS A 41 -10.69 7.89 -10.54
CA HIS A 41 -11.12 8.63 -11.72
C HIS A 41 -12.59 8.39 -12.10
N GLY A 42 -13.35 7.63 -11.30
CA GLY A 42 -14.80 7.41 -11.49
C GLY A 42 -15.16 6.05 -12.12
N PHE A 43 -14.18 5.20 -12.44
CA PHE A 43 -14.46 3.87 -12.98
C PHE A 43 -14.72 2.88 -11.84
N LYS A 44 -16.00 2.66 -11.51
CA LYS A 44 -16.39 1.69 -10.47
C LYS A 44 -16.22 0.26 -10.98
N MET A 45 -15.30 -0.48 -10.37
CA MET A 45 -15.07 -1.90 -10.61
C MET A 45 -15.75 -2.73 -9.51
N ASP A 46 -16.81 -3.43 -9.87
CA ASP A 46 -17.52 -4.31 -8.94
C ASP A 46 -16.60 -5.46 -8.47
N ASN A 47 -16.73 -5.85 -7.20
CA ASN A 47 -15.95 -6.91 -6.52
C ASN A 47 -14.47 -6.64 -6.20
N TYR A 48 -13.90 -5.48 -6.56
CA TYR A 48 -12.51 -5.14 -6.22
C TYR A 48 -12.34 -4.74 -4.74
N LEU A 49 -13.24 -3.90 -4.24
CA LEU A 49 -13.24 -3.32 -2.88
C LEU A 49 -14.06 -4.15 -1.86
N THR A 50 -13.91 -5.47 -1.87
CA THR A 50 -14.70 -6.38 -1.01
C THR A 50 -13.89 -6.84 0.21
N PHE A 51 -14.54 -7.07 1.35
CA PHE A 51 -13.86 -7.60 2.55
C PHE A 51 -13.12 -8.94 2.29
N ARG A 52 -13.63 -9.75 1.36
CA ARG A 52 -13.00 -10.99 0.93
C ARG A 52 -11.62 -10.76 0.26
N THR A 53 -11.47 -9.70 -0.54
CA THR A 53 -10.17 -9.37 -1.17
C THR A 53 -9.17 -8.84 -0.16
N LEU A 54 -9.64 -8.11 0.87
CA LEU A 54 -8.81 -7.67 2.00
C LEU A 54 -8.13 -8.85 2.71
N ILE A 55 -8.91 -9.86 3.12
CA ILE A 55 -8.37 -11.02 3.84
C ILE A 55 -7.40 -11.80 2.95
N ALA A 56 -7.76 -12.01 1.68
CA ALA A 56 -6.89 -12.68 0.72
C ALA A 56 -5.52 -12.00 0.63
N LYS A 57 -5.52 -10.66 0.52
CA LYS A 57 -4.32 -9.86 0.31
C LYS A 57 -3.44 -9.80 1.56
N MET A 58 -4.04 -9.70 2.76
CA MET A 58 -3.32 -9.74 4.03
C MET A 58 -2.59 -11.07 4.21
N VAL A 59 -3.30 -12.19 4.08
CA VAL A 59 -2.72 -13.53 4.25
C VAL A 59 -1.67 -13.82 3.17
N GLY A 60 -1.98 -13.52 1.90
CA GLY A 60 -1.05 -13.70 0.78
C GLY A 60 0.24 -12.92 0.98
N LEU A 61 0.15 -11.65 1.40
CA LEU A 61 1.32 -10.81 1.66
C LEU A 61 2.15 -11.32 2.83
N THR A 62 1.52 -11.74 3.94
CA THR A 62 2.23 -12.30 5.10
C THR A 62 3.00 -13.57 4.73
N LEU A 63 2.40 -14.47 3.94
CA LEU A 63 3.08 -15.69 3.49
C LEU A 63 4.20 -15.39 2.49
N ALA A 64 4.01 -14.43 1.59
CA ALA A 64 5.03 -14.04 0.62
C ALA A 64 6.24 -13.36 1.29
N MET A 65 6.00 -12.51 2.30
CA MET A 65 7.06 -11.94 3.13
C MET A 65 7.74 -13.00 4.02
N GLY A 66 6.99 -13.97 4.53
CA GLY A 66 7.53 -15.10 5.27
C GLY A 66 8.47 -15.97 4.43
N GLY A 67 8.24 -16.06 3.11
CA GLY A 67 9.12 -16.74 2.16
C GLY A 67 10.40 -15.96 1.80
N GLY A 68 10.57 -14.71 2.26
CA GLY A 68 11.77 -13.91 1.99
C GLY A 68 11.87 -13.38 0.56
N LEU A 69 10.77 -13.33 -0.19
CA LEU A 69 10.76 -12.74 -1.52
C LEU A 69 10.93 -11.21 -1.45
N PRO A 70 11.74 -10.57 -2.33
CA PRO A 70 11.92 -9.13 -2.33
C PRO A 70 10.69 -8.41 -2.92
N ILE A 71 9.57 -8.43 -2.21
CA ILE A 71 8.31 -7.80 -2.59
C ILE A 71 8.16 -6.47 -1.83
N GLY A 72 7.76 -5.42 -2.56
CA GLY A 72 7.39 -4.15 -1.95
C GLY A 72 6.04 -4.21 -1.26
N LYS A 73 5.99 -3.82 0.02
CA LYS A 73 4.75 -3.70 0.81
C LYS A 73 3.89 -2.48 0.41
N GLU A 74 4.46 -1.51 -0.30
CA GLU A 74 3.78 -0.24 -0.56
C GLU A 74 2.50 -0.39 -1.38
N GLY A 75 2.57 -1.08 -2.52
CA GLY A 75 1.41 -1.35 -3.38
C GLY A 75 0.23 -2.00 -2.66
N PRO A 76 0.42 -3.18 -2.04
CA PRO A 76 -0.68 -3.87 -1.41
C PRO A 76 -1.27 -3.11 -0.21
N PHE A 77 -0.46 -2.39 0.57
CA PHE A 77 -0.95 -1.60 1.72
C PHE A 77 -1.81 -0.41 1.30
N VAL A 78 -1.51 0.24 0.17
CA VAL A 78 -2.38 1.28 -0.42
C VAL A 78 -3.75 0.72 -0.75
N HIS A 79 -3.80 -0.44 -1.40
CA HIS A 79 -5.06 -1.09 -1.75
C HIS A 79 -5.82 -1.56 -0.49
N ILE A 80 -5.14 -2.12 0.52
CA ILE A 80 -5.75 -2.45 1.82
C ILE A 80 -6.40 -1.22 2.46
N GLY A 81 -5.69 -0.08 2.48
CA GLY A 81 -6.22 1.19 3.00
C GLY A 81 -7.45 1.69 2.24
N ALA A 82 -7.44 1.55 0.91
CA ALA A 82 -8.59 1.87 0.06
C ALA A 82 -9.81 0.99 0.37
N ILE A 83 -9.64 -0.33 0.51
CA ILE A 83 -10.71 -1.26 0.87
C ILE A 83 -11.30 -0.90 2.25
N VAL A 84 -10.45 -0.64 3.25
CA VAL A 84 -10.90 -0.26 4.60
C VAL A 84 -11.70 1.04 4.58
N ALA A 85 -11.29 2.04 3.79
CA ALA A 85 -12.05 3.27 3.63
C ALA A 85 -13.44 3.01 3.03
N THR A 86 -13.55 2.21 1.97
CA THR A 86 -14.84 1.84 1.37
C THR A 86 -15.73 1.05 2.33
N LEU A 87 -15.16 0.15 3.14
CA LEU A 87 -15.92 -0.57 4.17
C LEU A 87 -16.46 0.39 5.24
N LEU A 88 -15.64 1.32 5.71
CA LEU A 88 -16.06 2.34 6.67
C LEU A 88 -17.16 3.23 6.10
N SER A 89 -17.08 3.61 4.82
CA SER A 89 -18.15 4.36 4.14
C SER A 89 -19.45 3.58 4.11
N LYS A 90 -19.41 2.27 3.78
CA LYS A 90 -20.59 1.39 3.76
C LYS A 90 -21.21 1.23 5.16
N ILE A 91 -20.40 0.98 6.18
CA ILE A 91 -20.86 0.84 7.57
C ILE A 91 -21.52 2.14 8.06
N THR A 92 -20.89 3.28 7.77
CA THR A 92 -21.41 4.60 8.14
C THR A 92 -22.73 4.91 7.43
N ALA A 93 -22.88 4.50 6.15
CA ALA A 93 -24.13 4.63 5.41
C ALA A 93 -25.26 3.76 6.00
N THR A 94 -24.95 2.54 6.46
CA THR A 94 -25.93 1.64 7.08
C THR A 94 -26.39 2.09 8.47
N CYS A 95 -25.56 2.79 9.24
CA CYS A 95 -25.87 3.25 10.60
C CYS A 95 -26.65 4.59 10.67
N GLN A 96 -27.52 4.89 9.69
CA GLN A 96 -28.43 6.06 9.67
C GLN A 96 -27.78 7.46 9.56
N TYR A 97 -26.57 7.60 9.01
CA TYR A 97 -26.06 8.90 8.51
C TYR A 97 -26.20 8.99 6.97
N SER A 98 -27.38 8.58 6.47
CA SER A 98 -27.65 8.30 5.05
C SER A 98 -27.67 9.56 4.15
N ALA A 99 -28.02 10.73 4.70
CA ALA A 99 -28.19 11.94 3.87
C ALA A 99 -26.87 12.60 3.42
N PHE A 100 -25.72 12.28 4.03
CA PHE A 100 -24.47 13.04 3.82
C PHE A 100 -23.41 12.31 2.96
N PHE A 101 -23.51 10.98 2.81
CA PHE A 101 -22.49 10.16 2.13
C PHE A 101 -22.86 9.72 0.70
N SER A 102 -23.97 10.21 0.13
CA SER A 102 -24.39 9.86 -1.25
C SER A 102 -23.56 10.52 -2.36
N ASN A 103 -22.75 11.53 -2.02
CA ASN A 103 -21.95 12.26 -3.01
C ASN A 103 -20.71 11.46 -3.41
N GLU A 104 -20.58 11.17 -4.71
CA GLU A 104 -19.43 10.49 -5.30
C GLU A 104 -18.10 11.19 -4.97
N GLY A 105 -18.07 12.52 -4.91
CA GLY A 105 -16.90 13.28 -4.50
C GLY A 105 -16.42 12.95 -3.08
N ARG A 106 -17.35 12.66 -2.15
CA ARG A 106 -17.02 12.32 -0.76
C ARG A 106 -16.48 10.90 -0.63
N GLU A 107 -16.94 9.99 -1.48
CA GLU A 107 -16.40 8.62 -1.59
C GLU A 107 -14.94 8.66 -2.01
N ILE A 108 -14.60 9.47 -3.03
CA ILE A 108 -13.22 9.65 -3.52
C ILE A 108 -12.34 10.32 -2.45
N GLU A 109 -12.85 11.31 -1.72
CA GLU A 109 -12.14 11.91 -0.58
C GLU A 109 -11.79 10.87 0.49
N MET A 110 -12.75 10.00 0.81
CA MET A 110 -12.56 8.94 1.81
C MET A 110 -11.56 7.90 1.31
N LEU A 111 -11.64 7.51 0.04
CA LEU A 111 -10.71 6.58 -0.60
C LEU A 111 -9.27 7.12 -0.60
N SER A 112 -9.08 8.41 -0.92
CA SER A 112 -7.78 9.08 -0.87
C SER A 112 -7.21 9.09 0.55
N SER A 113 -8.05 9.39 1.55
CA SER A 113 -7.63 9.36 2.96
C SER A 113 -7.26 7.95 3.43
N GLY A 114 -7.96 6.91 2.95
CA GLY A 114 -7.63 5.51 3.22
C GLY A 114 -6.27 5.10 2.64
N CYS A 115 -5.98 5.52 1.42
CA CYS A 115 -4.66 5.33 0.79
C CYS A 115 -3.55 5.97 1.64
N ALA A 116 -3.74 7.23 2.06
CA ALA A 116 -2.78 7.94 2.91
C ALA A 116 -2.54 7.21 4.25
N VAL A 117 -3.60 6.70 4.88
CA VAL A 117 -3.53 5.92 6.13
C VAL A 117 -2.73 4.63 5.94
N GLY A 118 -2.98 3.88 4.85
CA GLY A 118 -2.25 2.65 4.55
C GLY A 118 -0.74 2.87 4.43
N ILE A 119 -0.34 3.95 3.76
CA ILE A 119 1.07 4.33 3.58
C ILE A 119 1.67 4.87 4.88
N ALA A 120 0.91 5.64 5.64
CA ALA A 120 1.36 6.18 6.93
C ALA A 120 1.70 5.05 7.91
N CYS A 121 0.91 3.98 7.94
CA CYS A 121 1.22 2.76 8.68
C CYS A 121 2.52 2.12 8.19
N THR A 122 2.70 2.08 6.87
CA THR A 122 3.76 1.35 6.20
C THR A 122 5.15 2.01 6.33
N PHE A 123 5.22 3.34 6.28
CA PHE A 123 6.47 4.11 6.43
C PHE A 123 6.61 4.83 7.77
N SER A 124 5.57 4.86 8.60
CA SER A 124 5.53 5.65 9.84
C SER A 124 5.84 7.14 9.65
N ALA A 125 5.53 7.68 8.47
CA ALA A 125 5.81 9.05 8.05
C ALA A 125 4.51 9.70 7.55
N PRO A 126 3.72 10.36 8.42
CA PRO A 126 2.38 10.84 8.07
C PRO A 126 2.41 11.92 6.97
N ILE A 127 3.41 12.82 6.99
CA ILE A 127 3.55 13.88 5.99
C ILE A 127 3.85 13.30 4.60
N GLY A 128 4.84 12.40 4.53
CA GLY A 128 5.20 11.72 3.28
C GLY A 128 4.06 10.87 2.73
N ALA A 129 3.28 10.22 3.60
CA ALA A 129 2.14 9.42 3.21
C ALA A 129 1.01 10.24 2.56
N VAL A 130 0.70 11.42 3.11
CA VAL A 130 -0.31 12.31 2.53
C VAL A 130 0.18 12.91 1.22
N LEU A 131 1.45 13.31 1.13
CA LEU A 131 2.03 13.80 -0.11
C LEU A 131 2.01 12.74 -1.21
N TYR A 132 2.40 11.50 -0.89
CA TYR A 132 2.30 10.38 -1.82
C TYR A 132 0.86 10.17 -2.26
N ALA A 133 -0.11 10.21 -1.34
CA ALA A 133 -1.51 10.03 -1.69
C ALA A 133 -1.97 11.09 -2.70
N ILE A 134 -1.62 12.36 -2.50
CA ILE A 134 -1.97 13.43 -3.44
C ILE A 134 -1.33 13.21 -4.81
N GLU A 135 -0.03 12.95 -4.84
CA GLU A 135 0.74 12.76 -6.07
C GLU A 135 0.25 11.55 -6.89
N SER A 136 -0.07 10.46 -6.20
CA SER A 136 -0.43 9.19 -6.84
C SER A 136 -1.91 9.08 -7.18
N THR A 137 -2.83 9.79 -6.50
CA THR A 137 -4.26 9.53 -6.64
C THR A 137 -5.12 10.68 -7.16
N SER A 138 -4.66 11.93 -7.18
CA SER A 138 -5.55 13.08 -7.46
C SER A 138 -5.01 14.06 -8.50
N LYS A 139 -5.85 14.45 -9.48
CA LYS A 139 -5.60 15.60 -10.36
C LYS A 139 -5.97 16.94 -9.71
N TYR A 140 -6.97 16.92 -8.82
CA TYR A 140 -7.47 18.10 -8.10
C TYR A 140 -7.69 17.71 -6.64
N PHE A 141 -7.08 18.45 -5.72
CA PHE A 141 -7.17 18.15 -4.29
C PHE A 141 -7.52 19.41 -3.50
N ALA A 142 -8.67 19.41 -2.84
CA ALA A 142 -9.08 20.52 -2.00
C ALA A 142 -8.26 20.54 -0.70
N VAL A 143 -7.77 21.72 -0.31
CA VAL A 143 -6.96 21.91 0.92
C VAL A 143 -7.68 21.41 2.18
N LYS A 144 -9.01 21.46 2.20
CA LYS A 144 -9.82 20.93 3.32
C LYS A 144 -9.67 19.41 3.48
N ASN A 145 -9.45 18.67 2.40
CA ASN A 145 -9.29 17.21 2.42
C ASN A 145 -7.88 16.79 2.82
N TYR A 146 -6.90 17.67 2.59
CA TYR A 146 -5.53 17.50 3.06
C TYR A 146 -5.47 17.35 4.57
N TRP A 147 -6.09 18.28 5.30
CA TRP A 147 -6.07 18.25 6.76
C TRP A 147 -6.73 16.99 7.33
N ARG A 148 -7.81 16.53 6.69
CA ARG A 148 -8.56 15.33 7.09
C ARG A 148 -7.73 14.06 6.87
N GLY A 149 -7.06 13.95 5.72
CA GLY A 149 -6.12 12.85 5.45
C GLY A 149 -4.91 12.88 6.38
N PHE A 150 -4.38 14.06 6.69
CA PHE A 150 -3.25 14.24 7.60
C PHE A 150 -3.56 13.79 9.03
N LEU A 151 -4.70 14.18 9.58
CA LEU A 151 -5.12 13.74 10.91
C LEU A 151 -5.32 12.22 10.98
N ALA A 152 -5.88 11.62 9.93
CA ALA A 152 -6.04 10.17 9.86
C ALA A 152 -4.69 9.45 9.77
N ALA A 153 -3.77 9.96 8.95
CA ALA A 153 -2.42 9.44 8.79
C ALA A 153 -1.59 9.54 10.08
N THR A 154 -1.68 10.64 10.83
CA THR A 154 -1.00 10.79 12.12
C THR A 154 -1.55 9.82 13.17
N CYS A 155 -2.88 9.67 13.25
CA CYS A 155 -3.51 8.68 14.12
C CYS A 155 -3.02 7.26 13.81
N SER A 156 -2.98 6.87 12.53
CA SER A 156 -2.45 5.58 12.09
C SER A 156 -0.98 5.38 12.48
N ALA A 157 -0.14 6.40 12.27
CA ALA A 157 1.27 6.35 12.66
C ALA A 157 1.44 6.22 14.18
N ILE A 158 0.63 6.91 14.99
CA ILE A 158 0.63 6.80 16.45
C ILE A 158 0.24 5.38 16.88
N ILE A 159 -0.83 4.81 16.31
CA ILE A 159 -1.27 3.44 16.60
C ILE A 159 -0.18 2.43 16.22
N PHE A 160 0.46 2.61 15.06
CA PHE A 160 1.56 1.74 14.64
C PHE A 160 2.78 1.84 15.57
N ARG A 161 3.11 3.05 16.04
CA ARG A 161 4.18 3.25 17.04
C ARG A 161 3.83 2.64 18.40
N PHE A 162 2.57 2.76 18.82
CA PHE A 162 2.07 2.14 20.04
C PHE A 162 2.09 0.62 19.92
N ALA A 163 1.61 0.03 18.84
CA ALA A 163 1.68 -1.41 18.60
C ALA A 163 3.13 -1.91 18.60
N ASN A 164 4.05 -1.19 17.96
CA ASN A 164 5.47 -1.51 18.00
C ASN A 164 6.08 -1.39 19.40
N PHE A 165 5.58 -0.50 20.25
CA PHE A 165 6.03 -0.40 21.64
C PHE A 165 5.70 -1.68 22.43
N PHE A 166 4.53 -2.30 22.22
CA PHE A 166 4.19 -3.58 22.85
C PHE A 166 4.99 -4.77 22.30
N VAL A 167 5.28 -4.76 20.99
CA VAL A 167 6.05 -5.83 20.35
C VAL A 167 7.56 -5.68 20.58
N THR A 168 8.05 -4.46 20.78
CA THR A 168 9.48 -4.09 20.81
C THR A 168 9.89 -3.47 22.14
N ALA A 169 9.59 -4.13 23.26
CA ALA A 169 10.32 -3.89 24.51
C ALA A 169 11.79 -4.40 24.46
N GLU A 170 12.19 -5.11 23.38
CA GLU A 170 13.45 -5.88 23.34
C GLU A 170 14.48 -5.44 22.27
N GLN A 171 14.29 -4.39 21.46
CA GLN A 171 15.29 -4.00 20.44
C GLN A 171 15.54 -2.48 20.37
N SER A 172 16.12 -1.93 21.44
CA SER A 172 16.69 -0.57 21.48
C SER A 172 18.07 -0.50 20.80
N GLY A 173 18.20 -1.03 19.58
CA GLY A 173 19.51 -1.28 18.94
C GLY A 173 19.76 -0.68 17.56
N LYS A 174 18.78 -0.05 16.89
CA LYS A 174 18.95 0.38 15.48
C LYS A 174 18.27 1.71 15.09
N THR A 175 18.18 2.69 15.99
CA THR A 175 17.45 3.96 15.70
C THR A 175 18.30 5.22 15.72
N LEU A 176 19.63 5.15 15.51
CA LEU A 176 20.47 6.34 15.32
C LEU A 176 21.59 6.13 14.27
N THR A 177 21.22 5.70 13.07
CA THR A 177 21.99 6.09 11.87
C THR A 177 21.11 7.00 11.02
N PHE A 178 20.71 8.13 11.62
CA PHE A 178 20.35 9.30 10.85
C PHE A 178 21.52 9.61 9.92
N ALA A 179 21.24 9.57 8.63
CA ALA A 179 22.15 9.86 7.56
C ALA A 179 23.05 11.05 7.90
N ARG A 180 24.35 10.79 8.08
CA ARG A 180 25.36 11.79 7.76
C ARG A 180 25.35 11.91 6.24
N SER A 181 24.40 12.68 5.71
CA SER A 181 24.44 13.11 4.32
C SER A 181 25.74 13.92 4.16
N LYS A 182 26.69 13.36 3.41
CA LYS A 182 27.75 14.18 2.81
C LYS A 182 27.08 14.96 1.67
N PRO A 183 26.93 16.29 1.77
CA PRO A 183 26.18 17.07 0.76
C PRO A 183 26.86 17.14 -0.62
N ALA A 184 28.03 16.52 -0.82
CA ALA A 184 28.81 16.62 -2.06
C ALA A 184 28.56 15.49 -3.09
N LEU A 185 27.91 14.38 -2.75
CA LEU A 185 27.67 13.24 -3.67
C LEU A 185 26.25 13.21 -4.27
N THR A 186 25.32 14.03 -3.78
CA THR A 186 23.91 14.05 -4.22
C THR A 186 23.74 14.65 -5.63
N SER A 187 24.67 15.49 -6.10
CA SER A 187 24.57 16.16 -7.40
C SER A 187 24.95 15.27 -8.60
N LYS A 188 25.84 14.27 -8.40
CA LYS A 188 26.22 13.32 -9.48
C LYS A 188 25.30 12.10 -9.57
N ASN A 189 24.66 11.69 -8.47
CA ASN A 189 23.72 10.57 -8.45
C ASN A 189 22.29 10.96 -8.89
N SER A 190 21.94 12.25 -8.87
CA SER A 190 20.60 12.72 -9.28
C SER A 190 20.35 12.61 -10.78
N SER A 191 21.38 12.55 -11.64
CA SER A 191 21.22 12.36 -13.10
C SER A 191 21.29 10.89 -13.54
N LEU A 192 21.97 10.02 -12.78
CA LEU A 192 22.04 8.56 -13.02
C LEU A 192 20.82 7.80 -12.46
N ASN A 193 20.23 8.28 -11.37
CA ASN A 193 19.03 7.67 -10.80
C ASN A 193 17.79 7.70 -11.71
N PRO A 194 17.47 8.79 -12.44
CA PRO A 194 16.33 8.77 -13.34
C PRO A 194 16.55 7.80 -14.49
N SER A 195 17.75 7.70 -15.09
CA SER A 195 17.98 6.76 -16.20
C SER A 195 17.91 5.30 -15.76
N LEU A 196 18.41 4.95 -14.57
CA LEU A 196 18.23 3.63 -13.98
C LEU A 196 16.76 3.37 -13.60
N GLY A 197 16.06 4.39 -13.11
CA GLY A 197 14.62 4.32 -12.85
C GLY A 197 13.81 4.04 -14.12
N TRP A 198 14.10 4.77 -15.20
CA TRP A 198 13.51 4.55 -16.52
C TRP A 198 13.84 3.16 -17.08
N ALA A 199 15.08 2.69 -16.89
CA ALA A 199 15.47 1.35 -17.30
C ALA A 199 14.72 0.28 -16.51
N PHE A 200 14.60 0.42 -15.19
CA PHE A 200 13.83 -0.48 -14.34
C PHE A 200 12.35 -0.49 -14.74
N LEU A 201 11.76 0.69 -14.96
CA LEU A 201 10.36 0.82 -15.36
C LEU A 201 10.11 0.23 -16.76
N SER A 202 11.04 0.43 -17.70
CA SER A 202 10.97 -0.15 -19.05
C SER A 202 11.10 -1.67 -19.03
N LEU A 203 11.99 -2.21 -18.19
CA LEU A 203 12.12 -3.65 -17.99
C LEU A 203 10.87 -4.23 -17.35
N PHE A 204 10.32 -3.55 -16.33
CA PHE A 204 9.09 -3.96 -15.68
C PHE A 204 7.91 -3.99 -16.66
N ASP A 205 7.74 -2.96 -17.48
CA ASP A 205 6.70 -2.88 -18.51
C ASP A 205 6.88 -3.96 -19.60
N THR A 206 8.13 -4.28 -19.96
CA THR A 206 8.44 -5.39 -20.88
C THR A 206 8.08 -6.76 -20.28
N THR A 207 8.31 -6.96 -18.98
CA THR A 207 7.92 -8.20 -18.29
C THR A 207 6.42 -8.33 -18.07
N GLU A 208 5.72 -7.22 -17.83
CA GLU A 208 4.27 -7.23 -17.63
C GLU A 208 3.54 -7.47 -18.96
N SER A 209 3.98 -6.82 -20.04
CA SER A 209 3.42 -7.00 -21.39
C SER A 209 3.64 -8.40 -21.99
N SER A 210 4.64 -9.15 -21.51
CA SER A 210 4.86 -10.56 -21.88
C SER A 210 4.04 -11.54 -21.04
N THR A 211 3.55 -11.13 -19.87
CA THR A 211 2.68 -11.94 -19.00
C THR A 211 1.19 -11.77 -19.36
N LEU A 212 0.81 -10.67 -20.01
CA LEU A 212 -0.57 -10.37 -20.44
C LEU A 212 -0.94 -10.87 -21.86
N ARG A 213 -0.04 -11.57 -22.56
CA ARG A 213 -0.35 -12.30 -23.81
C ARG A 213 -0.60 -13.78 -23.52
#